data_AF-Q6MR23-F1
#
_entry.id   AF-Q6MR23-F1
#
_cell.length_a   1.000
_cell.length_b   1.000
_cell.length_c   1.000
_cell.angle_alpha   90.00
_cell.angle_beta   90.00
_cell.angle_gamma   90.00
#
_symmetry.space_group_name_H-M   'P 1'
#
loop_
_entity.id
_entity.type
_entity.pdbx_description
1 polymer ?
#
loop_
_entity_poly.entity_id
_entity_poly.type
_entity_poly.pdbx_seq_one_letter_code
_entity_poly.pdbx_strand_id
1 'polypeptide(L)'
;MKKLMMGLMLAVNLISFNALADKQFVGANKFYDLIADYKSVCKSAECVKPYREMIVYTNGVRDSFLTKFQFTKLERISDKQAFIWIDTVLQGDFHTDGKTVLEEVVAIFKGTTLVAYKVDYSQLAWYVGACGWDGESMSGLEKCPMGKIHESSYVSPDFKTYIRNHDDIAQFYN
;
A
#
# COMPACT_ATOMS: atom_id res chain seq x y z
N MET A 1 -28.07 5.16 57.88
CA MET A 1 -28.88 5.01 56.64
C MET A 1 -28.44 6.04 55.62
N LYS A 2 -28.33 5.63 54.35
CA LYS A 2 -27.97 6.40 53.13
C LYS A 2 -26.46 6.63 52.93
N LYS A 3 -25.87 6.43 51.76
CA LYS A 3 -26.11 5.52 50.63
C LYS A 3 -24.81 5.54 49.82
N LEU A 4 -24.42 4.36 49.35
CA LEU A 4 -23.37 4.02 48.41
C LEU A 4 -23.36 4.93 47.17
N MET A 5 -22.20 5.48 46.77
CA MET A 5 -21.90 5.74 45.34
C MET A 5 -20.45 5.38 45.07
N MET A 6 -20.30 4.14 44.64
CA MET A 6 -19.09 3.56 44.07
C MET A 6 -18.94 4.16 42.67
N GLY A 7 -17.97 5.07 42.51
CA GLY A 7 -17.62 5.67 41.22
C GLY A 7 -16.98 4.61 40.32
N LEU A 8 -17.78 4.08 39.40
CA LEU A 8 -17.37 3.17 38.35
C LEU A 8 -16.45 3.93 37.38
N MET A 9 -15.14 3.67 37.44
CA MET A 9 -14.22 4.07 36.38
C MET A 9 -14.64 3.36 35.09
N LEU A 10 -15.23 4.11 34.15
CA LEU A 10 -15.27 3.66 32.75
C LEU A 10 -13.85 3.76 32.20
N ALA A 11 -13.13 2.65 32.25
CA ALA A 11 -11.98 2.43 31.38
C ALA A 11 -12.52 2.33 29.94
N VAL A 12 -12.49 3.45 29.23
CA VAL A 12 -12.66 3.46 27.77
C VAL A 12 -11.44 2.74 27.21
N ASN A 13 -11.59 1.45 26.92
CA ASN A 13 -10.65 0.71 26.10
C ASN A 13 -10.66 1.38 24.72
N LEU A 14 -9.70 2.28 24.50
CA LEU A 14 -9.24 2.67 23.18
C LEU A 14 -8.65 1.40 22.55
N ILE A 15 -9.51 0.57 21.96
CA ILE A 15 -9.06 -0.43 21.00
C ILE A 15 -8.56 0.38 19.82
N SER A 16 -7.27 0.72 19.87
CA SER A 16 -6.54 1.22 18.74
C SER A 16 -6.58 0.08 17.73
N PHE A 17 -7.47 0.20 16.75
CA PHE A 17 -7.43 -0.62 15.55
C PHE A 17 -6.10 -0.28 14.89
N ASN A 18 -5.04 -1.02 15.22
CA ASN A 18 -3.83 -1.01 14.42
C ASN A 18 -4.29 -1.27 12.99
N ALA A 19 -4.04 -0.30 12.10
CA ALA A 19 -4.37 -0.37 10.69
C ALA A 19 -3.94 -1.75 10.16
N LEU A 20 -4.92 -2.63 9.93
CA LEU A 20 -4.71 -3.97 9.40
C LEU A 20 -4.44 -3.84 7.90
N ALA A 21 -3.28 -3.26 7.56
CA ALA A 21 -2.80 -3.17 6.18
C ALA A 21 -2.25 -4.51 5.68
N ASP A 22 -1.73 -5.33 6.59
CA ASP A 22 -1.03 -6.55 6.24
C ASP A 22 -1.92 -7.77 6.38
N LYS A 23 -2.08 -8.53 5.30
CA LYS A 23 -2.70 -9.86 5.37
C LYS A 23 -1.66 -10.91 5.72
N GLN A 24 -1.72 -11.43 6.94
CA GLN A 24 -0.83 -12.47 7.43
C GLN A 24 -1.47 -13.86 7.28
N PHE A 25 -0.74 -14.81 6.65
CA PHE A 25 -1.10 -16.23 6.61
C PHE A 25 0.04 -17.07 7.23
N VAL A 26 -0.16 -18.38 7.37
CA VAL A 26 0.88 -19.32 7.80
C VAL A 26 2.14 -19.13 6.93
N GLY A 27 3.24 -18.70 7.57
CA GLY A 27 4.50 -18.37 6.90
C GLY A 27 4.78 -16.88 6.69
N ALA A 28 3.87 -15.97 7.11
CA ALA A 28 4.06 -14.52 6.98
C ALA A 28 5.39 -14.05 7.56
N ASN A 29 5.79 -14.49 8.76
CA ASN A 29 7.06 -14.10 9.39
C ASN A 29 8.27 -14.37 8.47
N LYS A 30 8.28 -15.51 7.76
CA LYS A 30 9.36 -15.83 6.81
C LYS A 30 9.39 -14.85 5.63
N PHE A 31 8.23 -14.37 5.19
CA PHE A 31 8.14 -13.37 4.13
C PHE A 31 8.65 -12.01 4.62
N TYR A 32 8.28 -11.57 5.83
CA TYR A 32 8.84 -10.35 6.43
C TYR A 32 10.36 -10.43 6.57
N ASP A 33 10.88 -11.52 7.12
CA ASP A 33 12.33 -11.74 7.26
C ASP A 33 13.03 -11.70 5.90
N LEU A 34 12.41 -12.29 4.87
CA LEU A 34 12.94 -12.27 3.51
C LEU A 34 12.97 -10.86 2.91
N ILE A 35 11.91 -10.08 3.07
CA ILE A 35 11.86 -8.70 2.58
C ILE A 35 12.84 -7.82 3.36
N ALA A 36 12.99 -8.03 4.68
CA ALA A 36 13.98 -7.33 5.48
C ALA A 36 15.43 -7.64 5.03
N ASP A 37 15.74 -8.91 4.77
CA ASP A 37 17.03 -9.35 4.21
C ASP A 37 17.28 -8.67 2.85
N TYR A 38 16.31 -8.73 1.93
CA TYR A 38 16.38 -8.05 0.64
C TYR A 38 16.62 -6.53 0.77
N LYS A 39 15.84 -5.82 1.59
CA LYS A 39 16.00 -4.37 1.80
C LYS A 39 17.35 -4.01 2.44
N SER A 40 17.93 -4.92 3.21
CA SER A 40 19.24 -4.70 3.83
C SER A 40 20.39 -4.68 2.81
N VAL A 41 20.25 -5.40 1.70
CA VAL A 41 21.29 -5.57 0.67
C VAL A 41 21.01 -4.80 -0.62
N CYS A 42 19.77 -4.39 -0.88
CA CYS A 42 19.36 -3.61 -2.05
C CYS A 42 19.10 -2.15 -1.67
N LYS A 43 20.17 -1.39 -1.40
CA LYS A 43 20.10 0.04 -1.07
C LYS A 43 20.59 0.85 -2.27
N SER A 44 19.70 1.63 -2.88
CA SER A 44 19.95 2.81 -3.73
C SER A 44 20.31 2.68 -5.23
N ALA A 45 20.79 1.55 -5.77
CA ALA A 45 20.89 1.41 -7.24
C ALA A 45 21.15 -0.03 -7.73
N GLU A 46 21.88 -0.82 -6.94
CA GLU A 46 22.26 -2.19 -7.32
C GLU A 46 21.96 -3.14 -6.17
N CYS A 47 21.14 -4.15 -6.44
CA CYS A 47 20.99 -5.28 -5.53
C CYS A 47 22.29 -6.08 -5.49
N VAL A 48 22.85 -6.23 -4.29
CA VAL A 48 23.96 -7.16 -4.10
C VAL A 48 23.42 -8.60 -4.14
N LYS A 49 24.20 -9.51 -4.73
CA LYS A 49 23.92 -10.95 -4.69
C LYS A 49 23.60 -11.40 -3.23
N PRO A 50 22.65 -12.33 -3.03
CA PRO A 50 22.05 -13.21 -4.04
C PRO A 50 20.81 -12.65 -4.74
N TYR A 51 20.40 -11.41 -4.44
CA TYR A 51 19.18 -10.85 -4.99
C TYR A 51 19.40 -10.26 -6.39
N ARG A 52 18.34 -10.30 -7.18
CA ARG A 52 18.23 -9.60 -8.45
C ARG A 52 16.78 -9.18 -8.68
N GLU A 53 16.62 -8.10 -9.40
CA GLU A 53 15.33 -7.53 -9.77
C GLU A 53 15.12 -7.63 -11.29
N MET A 54 13.87 -7.71 -11.70
CA MET A 54 13.47 -7.62 -13.09
C MET A 54 12.13 -6.91 -13.17
N ILE A 55 12.07 -5.79 -13.90
CA ILE A 55 10.81 -5.13 -14.20
C ILE A 55 10.02 -6.04 -15.15
N VAL A 56 8.81 -6.42 -14.74
CA VAL A 56 7.93 -7.34 -15.49
C VAL A 56 6.60 -6.68 -15.90
N TYR A 57 6.38 -5.45 -15.46
CA TYR A 57 5.33 -4.58 -15.96
C TYR A 57 5.71 -3.13 -15.69
N THR A 58 5.57 -2.25 -16.67
CA THR A 58 5.74 -0.80 -16.50
C THR A 58 5.07 -0.08 -17.68
N ASN A 59 4.55 1.14 -17.46
CA ASN A 59 3.95 1.98 -18.51
C ASN A 59 2.88 1.27 -19.35
N GLY A 60 2.04 0.44 -18.72
CA GLY A 60 0.98 -0.31 -19.41
C GLY A 60 1.46 -1.53 -20.22
N VAL A 61 2.76 -1.80 -20.25
CA VAL A 61 3.36 -2.93 -20.98
C VAL A 61 3.66 -4.07 -20.02
N ARG A 62 3.08 -5.25 -20.27
CA ARG A 62 3.31 -6.46 -19.48
C ARG A 62 4.33 -7.37 -20.14
N ASP A 63 5.38 -7.71 -19.42
CA ASP A 63 6.35 -8.71 -19.85
C ASP A 63 5.72 -10.12 -19.88
N SER A 64 6.22 -10.98 -20.77
CA SER A 64 5.78 -12.37 -20.90
C SER A 64 5.93 -13.21 -19.62
N PHE A 65 6.85 -12.84 -18.73
CA PHE A 65 7.04 -13.45 -17.41
C PHE A 65 5.77 -13.40 -16.56
N LEU A 66 5.00 -12.31 -16.67
CA LEU A 66 3.80 -12.10 -15.88
C LEU A 66 2.58 -12.59 -16.66
N THR A 67 2.03 -13.73 -16.26
CA THR A 67 0.79 -14.25 -16.85
C THR A 67 -0.38 -13.31 -16.55
N LYS A 68 -1.45 -13.39 -17.36
CA LYS A 68 -2.69 -12.62 -17.13
C LYS A 68 -3.26 -12.87 -15.73
N PHE A 69 -3.22 -14.11 -15.25
CA PHE A 69 -3.70 -14.46 -13.91
C PHE A 69 -2.90 -13.73 -12.81
N GLN A 70 -1.56 -13.76 -12.90
CA GLN A 70 -0.71 -13.12 -11.90
C GLN A 70 -0.90 -11.60 -11.92
N PHE A 71 -0.96 -10.99 -13.11
CA PHE A 71 -1.24 -9.56 -13.26
C PHE A 71 -2.54 -9.15 -12.56
N THR A 72 -3.66 -9.84 -12.84
CA THR A 72 -4.95 -9.55 -12.20
C THR A 72 -4.93 -9.78 -10.69
N LYS A 73 -4.10 -10.69 -10.17
CA LYS A 73 -3.92 -10.85 -8.71
C LYS A 73 -3.20 -9.64 -8.11
N LEU A 74 -2.17 -9.13 -8.77
CA LEU A 74 -1.41 -7.97 -8.33
C LEU A 74 -2.24 -6.68 -8.40
N GLU A 75 -3.03 -6.48 -9.47
CA GLU A 75 -4.00 -5.37 -9.56
C GLU A 75 -4.96 -5.39 -8.37
N ARG A 76 -5.58 -6.55 -8.10
CA ARG A 76 -6.53 -6.69 -6.98
C ARG A 76 -5.88 -6.49 -5.60
N ILE A 77 -4.60 -6.80 -5.44
CA ILE A 77 -3.88 -6.53 -4.19
C ILE A 77 -3.61 -5.03 -4.06
N SER A 78 -3.21 -4.38 -5.15
CA SER A 78 -2.99 -2.94 -5.22
C SER A 78 -4.27 -2.17 -4.87
N ASP A 79 -5.42 -2.57 -5.42
CA ASP A 79 -6.74 -2.02 -5.06
C ASP A 79 -7.02 -2.08 -3.56
N LYS A 80 -6.71 -3.23 -2.95
CA LYS A 80 -6.95 -3.44 -1.52
C LYS A 80 -6.04 -2.59 -0.65
N GLN A 81 -4.79 -2.41 -1.05
CA GLN A 81 -3.85 -1.60 -0.29
C GLN A 81 -4.14 -0.10 -0.45
N ALA A 82 -4.48 0.35 -1.66
CA ALA A 82 -4.84 1.75 -1.91
C ALA A 82 -6.05 2.22 -1.09
N PHE A 83 -7.05 1.33 -0.90
CA PHE A 83 -8.23 1.62 -0.07
C PHE A 83 -7.88 1.97 1.39
N ILE A 84 -6.73 1.50 1.89
CA ILE A 84 -6.34 1.69 3.29
C ILE A 84 -5.86 3.13 3.53
N TRP A 85 -5.25 3.78 2.54
CA TRP A 85 -4.70 5.13 2.70
C TRP A 85 -5.78 6.18 2.86
N ILE A 86 -6.87 6.02 2.10
CA ILE A 86 -8.02 6.93 2.10
C ILE A 86 -8.55 7.12 3.52
N ASP A 87 -8.62 6.03 4.28
CA ASP A 87 -9.19 6.02 5.63
C ASP A 87 -8.14 6.30 6.72
N THR A 88 -6.87 5.90 6.52
CA THR A 88 -5.89 5.85 7.64
C THR A 88 -4.69 6.79 7.53
N VAL A 89 -4.23 7.13 6.33
CA VAL A 89 -2.96 7.89 6.16
C VAL A 89 -3.22 9.35 5.84
N LEU A 90 -4.28 9.64 5.08
CA LEU A 90 -4.51 10.95 4.50
C LEU A 90 -5.59 11.78 5.20
N GLN A 91 -6.19 11.23 6.27
CA GLN A 91 -7.02 11.92 7.27
C GLN A 91 -8.11 12.87 6.72
N GLY A 92 -8.59 12.65 5.49
CA GLY A 92 -9.62 13.48 4.85
C GLY A 92 -9.12 14.72 4.10
N ASP A 93 -7.81 14.96 4.06
CA ASP A 93 -7.19 16.08 3.32
C ASP A 93 -7.19 15.88 1.80
N PHE A 94 -7.55 14.69 1.34
CA PHE A 94 -7.53 14.30 -0.06
C PHE A 94 -8.84 13.64 -0.47
N HIS A 95 -9.28 13.96 -1.68
CA HIS A 95 -10.30 13.21 -2.40
C HIS A 95 -9.64 12.35 -3.47
N THR A 96 -10.04 11.09 -3.62
CA THR A 96 -9.49 10.17 -4.64
C THR A 96 -10.56 9.81 -5.66
N ASP A 97 -10.21 9.58 -6.93
CA ASP A 97 -11.18 9.12 -7.94
C ASP A 97 -11.68 7.67 -7.71
N GLY A 98 -11.00 6.94 -6.80
CA GLY A 98 -11.33 5.58 -6.37
C GLY A 98 -10.83 4.48 -7.31
N LYS A 99 -10.19 4.82 -8.42
CA LYS A 99 -9.62 3.88 -9.38
C LYS A 99 -8.11 3.75 -9.18
N THR A 100 -7.69 2.60 -8.67
CA THR A 100 -6.27 2.26 -8.58
C THR A 100 -5.70 1.90 -9.94
N VAL A 101 -4.48 2.36 -10.18
CA VAL A 101 -3.67 2.00 -11.33
C VAL A 101 -2.44 1.27 -10.81
N LEU A 102 -2.23 0.05 -11.28
CA LEU A 102 -0.95 -0.62 -11.13
C LEU A 102 0.03 0.05 -12.11
N GLU A 103 1.13 0.61 -11.61
CA GLU A 103 2.09 1.41 -12.38
C GLU A 103 3.29 0.57 -12.81
N GLU A 104 3.87 -0.15 -11.84
CA GLU A 104 5.05 -0.98 -12.05
C GLU A 104 4.97 -2.28 -11.24
N VAL A 105 5.53 -3.35 -11.82
CA VAL A 105 5.79 -4.60 -11.11
C VAL A 105 7.24 -5.00 -11.29
N VAL A 106 7.95 -5.15 -10.19
CA VAL A 106 9.31 -5.70 -10.15
C VAL A 106 9.27 -7.10 -9.55
N ALA A 107 9.71 -8.09 -10.32
CA ALA A 107 9.94 -9.44 -9.84
C ALA A 107 11.29 -9.51 -9.10
N ILE A 108 11.27 -9.96 -7.85
CA ILE A 108 12.44 -10.07 -6.99
C ILE A 108 12.82 -11.55 -6.89
N PHE A 109 14.08 -11.86 -7.23
CA PHE A 109 14.62 -13.21 -7.18
C PHE A 109 15.74 -13.31 -6.14
N LYS A 110 15.85 -14.48 -5.51
CA LYS A 110 17.03 -14.91 -4.73
C LYS A 110 17.69 -16.05 -5.51
N GLY A 111 18.80 -15.77 -6.18
CA GLY A 111 19.35 -16.67 -7.19
C GLY A 111 18.38 -16.83 -8.38
N THR A 112 17.93 -18.06 -8.65
CA THR A 112 16.98 -18.37 -9.73
C THR A 112 15.52 -18.43 -9.26
N THR A 113 15.27 -18.36 -7.95
CA THR A 113 13.93 -18.49 -7.37
C THR A 113 13.26 -17.13 -7.26
N LEU A 114 12.04 -17.00 -7.80
CA LEU A 114 11.17 -15.85 -7.55
C LEU A 114 10.72 -15.89 -6.08
N VAL A 115 11.00 -14.82 -5.34
CA VAL A 115 10.71 -14.75 -3.91
C VAL A 115 9.70 -13.67 -3.53
N ALA A 116 9.53 -12.65 -4.35
CA ALA A 116 8.52 -11.61 -4.15
C ALA A 116 8.23 -10.85 -5.46
N TYR A 117 7.15 -10.08 -5.44
CA TYR A 117 6.94 -8.94 -6.33
C TYR A 117 6.99 -7.66 -5.49
N LYS A 118 7.60 -6.59 -5.99
CA LYS A 118 7.28 -5.22 -5.58
C LYS A 118 6.25 -4.69 -6.57
N VAL A 119 5.16 -4.12 -6.07
CA VAL A 119 4.13 -3.47 -6.87
C VAL A 119 4.04 -2.02 -6.48
N ASP A 120 4.13 -1.15 -7.49
CA ASP A 120 3.98 0.30 -7.34
C ASP A 120 2.62 0.65 -7.96
N TYR A 121 1.80 1.38 -7.21
CA TYR A 121 0.43 1.67 -7.63
C TYR A 121 0.01 3.06 -7.16
N SER A 122 -0.93 3.64 -7.92
CA SER A 122 -1.38 5.01 -7.72
C SER A 122 -2.89 5.16 -7.79
N GLN A 123 -3.39 6.26 -7.26
CA GLN A 123 -4.75 6.75 -7.48
C GLN A 123 -4.70 8.24 -7.81
N LEU A 124 -5.53 8.67 -8.76
CA LEU A 124 -5.74 10.09 -9.00
C LEU A 124 -6.37 10.71 -7.75
N ALA A 125 -5.88 11.87 -7.34
CA ALA A 125 -6.34 12.54 -6.13
C ALA A 125 -6.31 14.07 -6.26
N TRP A 126 -7.10 14.71 -5.41
CA TRP A 126 -7.17 16.15 -5.25
C TRP A 126 -6.88 16.52 -3.81
N TYR A 127 -5.98 17.49 -3.59
CA TYR A 127 -5.71 18.02 -2.26
C TYR A 127 -6.80 19.03 -1.87
N VAL A 128 -7.75 18.58 -1.05
CA VAL A 128 -8.96 19.36 -0.72
C VAL A 128 -8.69 20.42 0.35
N GLY A 129 -7.64 20.24 1.15
CA GLY A 129 -7.19 21.22 2.14
C GLY A 129 -6.74 22.56 1.54
N ALA A 130 -6.37 22.61 0.26
CA ALA A 130 -5.92 23.84 -0.41
C ALA A 130 -7.05 24.65 -1.09
N CYS A 131 -8.22 24.05 -1.30
CA CYS A 131 -9.29 24.65 -2.11
C CYS A 131 -10.61 24.85 -1.34
N GLY A 132 -10.70 24.38 -0.09
CA GLY A 132 -11.91 24.53 0.73
C GLY A 132 -13.11 23.77 0.17
N TRP A 133 -12.88 22.61 -0.44
CA TRP A 133 -13.96 21.74 -0.93
C TRP A 133 -14.79 21.23 0.24
N ASP A 134 -16.10 21.37 0.14
CA ASP A 134 -17.09 21.04 1.18
C ASP A 134 -17.59 19.58 1.12
N GLY A 135 -17.17 18.83 0.10
CA GLY A 135 -17.62 17.45 -0.12
C GLY A 135 -18.95 17.34 -0.86
N GLU A 136 -19.60 18.44 -1.26
CA GLU A 136 -20.96 18.41 -1.81
C GLU A 136 -21.00 18.18 -3.32
N SER A 137 -20.01 18.68 -4.08
CA SER A 137 -20.02 18.58 -5.55
C SER A 137 -18.65 18.31 -6.17
N MET A 138 -18.60 17.42 -7.16
CA MET A 138 -17.36 17.13 -7.92
C MET A 138 -16.82 18.35 -8.67
N SER A 139 -17.69 19.27 -9.10
CA SER A 139 -17.26 20.54 -9.73
C SER A 139 -16.42 21.41 -8.79
N GLY A 140 -16.58 21.27 -7.47
CA GLY A 140 -15.74 21.96 -6.49
C GLY A 140 -14.28 21.51 -6.51
N LEU A 141 -14.01 20.28 -7.00
CA LEU A 141 -12.65 19.73 -7.09
C LEU A 141 -11.82 20.38 -8.20
N GLU A 142 -12.44 21.04 -9.18
CA GLU A 142 -11.73 21.70 -10.29
C GLU A 142 -10.76 22.79 -9.81
N LYS A 143 -11.00 23.33 -8.60
CA LYS A 143 -10.14 24.34 -7.96
C LYS A 143 -9.05 23.73 -7.06
N CYS A 144 -9.08 22.43 -6.85
CA CYS A 144 -8.16 21.74 -5.97
C CYS A 144 -6.92 21.28 -6.76
N PRO A 145 -5.71 21.38 -6.17
CA PRO A 145 -4.51 20.80 -6.78
C PRO A 145 -4.74 19.32 -7.08
N MET A 146 -4.67 18.97 -8.36
CA MET A 146 -4.80 17.61 -8.84
C MET A 146 -3.40 16.97 -8.89
N GLY A 147 -3.33 15.73 -8.44
CA GLY A 147 -2.11 14.94 -8.44
C GLY A 147 -2.44 13.46 -8.32
N LYS A 148 -1.48 12.68 -7.84
CA LYS A 148 -1.66 11.25 -7.57
C LYS A 148 -1.14 10.89 -6.19
N ILE A 149 -1.83 9.98 -5.52
CA ILE A 149 -1.28 9.29 -4.36
C ILE A 149 -0.61 8.04 -4.86
N HIS A 150 0.64 7.80 -4.44
CA HIS A 150 1.44 6.64 -4.82
C HIS A 150 2.03 5.97 -3.59
N GLU A 151 2.07 4.64 -3.59
CA GLU A 151 2.87 3.83 -2.66
C GLU A 151 3.23 2.49 -3.32
N SER A 152 4.14 1.77 -2.68
CA SER A 152 4.47 0.40 -3.04
C SER A 152 4.21 -0.64 -1.95
N SER A 153 4.05 -1.88 -2.39
CA SER A 153 3.89 -3.06 -1.53
C SER A 153 4.73 -4.23 -2.03
N TYR A 154 5.13 -5.11 -1.10
CA TYR A 154 5.74 -6.39 -1.44
C TYR A 154 4.70 -7.51 -1.36
N VAL A 155 4.67 -8.38 -2.36
CA VAL A 155 3.68 -9.46 -2.51
C VAL A 155 4.39 -10.81 -2.66
N SER A 156 3.94 -11.81 -1.92
CA SER A 156 4.48 -13.17 -2.03
C SER A 156 4.14 -13.80 -3.40
N PRO A 157 4.96 -14.73 -3.92
CA PRO A 157 4.74 -15.34 -5.24
C PRO A 157 3.42 -16.09 -5.38
N ASP A 158 2.83 -16.53 -4.25
CA ASP A 158 1.53 -17.20 -4.19
C ASP A 158 0.35 -16.24 -3.96
N PHE A 159 0.61 -14.93 -3.89
CA PHE A 159 -0.36 -13.84 -3.70
C PHE A 159 -1.15 -13.91 -2.39
N LYS A 160 -0.67 -14.66 -1.40
CA LYS A 160 -1.36 -14.84 -0.11
C LYS A 160 -0.92 -13.86 0.96
N THR A 161 0.33 -13.44 0.91
CA THR A 161 0.93 -12.49 1.85
C THR A 161 1.34 -11.24 1.08
N TYR A 162 1.02 -10.08 1.63
CA TYR A 162 1.51 -8.81 1.13
C TYR A 162 1.72 -7.88 2.31
N ILE A 163 2.75 -7.04 2.19
CA ILE A 163 3.18 -6.11 3.22
C ILE A 163 3.47 -4.78 2.55
N ARG A 164 3.09 -3.69 3.21
CA ARG A 164 3.39 -2.34 2.72
C ARG A 164 4.90 -2.08 2.69
N ASN A 165 5.38 -1.34 1.70
CA ASN A 165 6.76 -0.86 1.70
C ASN A 165 6.90 0.39 2.58
N HIS A 166 7.46 0.23 3.77
CA HIS A 166 7.67 1.36 4.69
C HIS A 166 8.67 2.43 4.21
N ASP A 167 9.44 2.16 3.15
CA ASP A 167 10.37 3.16 2.59
C ASP A 167 9.70 4.02 1.51
N ASP A 168 8.50 3.64 1.09
CA ASP A 168 7.72 4.29 0.02
C ASP A 168 6.23 4.20 0.39
N ILE A 169 5.93 4.84 1.52
CA ILE A 169 4.57 4.99 2.06
C ILE A 169 3.75 5.93 1.20
N ALA A 170 2.42 5.86 1.32
CA ALA A 170 1.50 6.68 0.54
C ALA A 170 1.88 8.18 0.58
N GLN A 171 2.24 8.73 -0.57
CA GLN A 171 2.61 10.13 -0.75
C GLN A 171 1.85 10.72 -1.92
N PHE A 172 1.51 12.01 -1.79
CA PHE A 172 0.85 12.78 -2.83
C PHE A 172 1.86 13.53 -3.70
N TYR A 173 1.68 13.44 -5.02
CA TYR A 173 2.53 14.05 -6.03
C TYR A 173 1.67 14.88 -6.98
N ASN A 174 1.94 16.19 -7.04
CA ASN A 174 1.34 17.13 -8.01
C ASN A 174 2.07 17.10 -9.36
#